data_AF-A0A535IG01-F1
#
_entry.id   AF-A0A535IG01-F1
#
_cell.length_a   1.000
_cell.length_b   1.000
_cell.length_c   1.000
_cell.angle_alpha   90.00
_cell.angle_beta   90.00
_cell.angle_gamma   90.00
#
_symmetry.space_group_name_H-M   'P 1'
#
loop_
_entity.id
_entity.type
_entity.pdbx_description
1 polymer ?
#
loop_
_entity_poly.entity_id
_entity_poly.type
_entity_poly.pdbx_seq_one_letter_code
_entity_poly.pdbx_strand_id
1 'polypeptide(L)'
;MRTTSRIRLRRGLLNLARALWIIFALSNLISLPFGVQRYYTQTLATGQHEPAVARALAQMHLTAAQEAVSFTVIFGLASLVFLVIGILIFWRLWGTSNELLGLLTSFIFITTALTGITGVFEGVSVLPNPFLQMAFTISGISFFVLFPCLAAFLLTFPNGRFAPRWSWLFILLWLGQFAFFIVADTGIFGSASYSLLAGVVLVTWGSTLSIQVYRYARVYTYSERQQTKWLVFGLTSGLLLTAGSTIIGNLLPQLSRPDSPYQLLMNNLGGLIIFLPLSLSIGIALLRYRLWNIDIII
;
A
#
# COMPACT_ATOMS: atom_id res chain seq x y z
N MET A 1 34.98 -13.25 20.73
CA MET A 1 33.66 -13.70 21.21
C MET A 1 32.48 -12.76 20.89
N ARG A 2 32.62 -11.42 20.90
CA ARG A 2 31.51 -10.48 20.57
C ARG A 2 31.08 -10.46 19.09
N THR A 3 31.95 -10.84 18.16
CA THR A 3 31.67 -10.87 16.71
C THR A 3 30.87 -12.10 16.29
N THR A 4 31.16 -13.27 16.85
CA THR A 4 30.46 -14.52 16.56
C THR A 4 29.02 -14.52 17.08
N SER A 5 28.76 -13.89 18.25
CA SER A 5 27.40 -13.73 18.78
C SER A 5 26.53 -12.80 17.91
N ARG A 6 27.08 -11.67 17.45
CA ARG A 6 26.36 -10.74 16.54
C ARG A 6 26.00 -11.38 15.21
N ILE A 7 26.87 -12.23 14.66
CA ILE A 7 26.59 -12.96 13.41
C ILE A 7 25.46 -13.98 13.62
N ARG A 8 25.46 -14.72 14.73
CA ARG A 8 24.39 -15.68 15.07
C ARG A 8 23.04 -14.98 15.29
N LEU A 9 23.02 -13.88 16.03
CA LEU A 9 21.81 -13.05 16.24
C LEU A 9 21.26 -12.52 14.92
N ARG A 10 22.12 -12.00 14.04
CA ARG A 10 21.71 -11.49 12.72
C ARG A 10 21.12 -12.60 11.84
N ARG A 11 21.68 -13.81 11.89
CA ARG A 11 21.13 -14.98 11.18
C ARG A 11 19.78 -15.44 11.76
N GLY A 12 19.64 -15.44 13.08
CA GLY A 12 18.36 -15.76 13.75
C GLY A 12 17.24 -14.79 13.38
N LEU A 13 17.52 -13.48 13.41
CA LEU A 13 16.57 -12.44 13.01
C LEU A 13 16.18 -12.56 11.53
N LEU A 14 17.11 -12.90 10.64
CA LEU A 14 16.82 -13.12 9.24
C LEU A 14 15.90 -14.33 9.02
N ASN A 15 16.15 -15.44 9.72
CA ASN A 15 15.29 -16.62 9.65
C ASN A 15 13.88 -16.34 10.18
N LEU A 16 13.77 -15.55 11.26
CA LEU A 16 12.47 -15.09 11.76
C LEU A 16 11.75 -14.23 10.71
N ALA A 17 12.46 -13.30 10.07
CA ALA A 17 11.89 -12.46 9.02
C ALA A 17 11.37 -13.30 7.84
N ARG A 18 12.11 -14.35 7.42
CA ARG A 18 11.66 -15.30 6.39
C ARG A 18 10.39 -16.04 6.82
N ALA A 19 10.36 -16.56 8.05
CA ALA A 19 9.21 -17.29 8.56
C ALA A 19 7.96 -16.41 8.61
N LEU A 20 8.08 -15.20 9.16
CA LEU A 20 6.98 -14.23 9.20
C LEU A 20 6.51 -13.84 7.80
N TRP A 21 7.45 -13.60 6.89
CA TRP A 21 7.13 -13.28 5.50
C TRP A 21 6.33 -14.41 4.84
N ILE A 22 6.74 -15.67 5.00
CA ILE A 22 6.04 -16.84 4.42
C ILE A 22 4.66 -16.98 5.04
N ILE A 23 4.55 -16.87 6.37
CA ILE A 23 3.26 -16.96 7.08
C ILE A 23 2.29 -15.90 6.56
N PHE A 24 2.74 -14.65 6.45
CA PHE A 24 1.91 -13.58 5.91
C PHE A 24 1.55 -13.83 4.44
N ALA A 25 2.50 -14.14 3.58
CA ALA A 25 2.24 -14.39 2.16
C ALA A 25 1.21 -15.52 1.95
N LEU A 26 1.36 -16.65 2.66
CA LEU A 26 0.43 -17.77 2.59
C LEU A 26 -0.95 -17.39 3.14
N SER A 27 -1.02 -16.68 4.27
CA SER A 27 -2.30 -16.25 4.85
C SER A 27 -3.08 -15.32 3.91
N ASN A 28 -2.39 -14.37 3.27
CA ASN A 28 -2.97 -13.48 2.28
C ASN A 28 -3.46 -14.27 1.05
N LEU A 29 -2.65 -15.22 0.57
CA LEU A 29 -3.01 -16.05 -0.59
C LEU A 29 -4.24 -16.93 -0.33
N ILE A 30 -4.33 -17.52 0.88
CA ILE A 30 -5.50 -18.31 1.30
C ILE A 30 -6.74 -17.43 1.44
N SER A 31 -6.58 -16.19 1.91
CA SER A 31 -7.68 -15.26 2.17
C SER A 31 -8.21 -14.59 0.90
N LEU A 32 -7.37 -14.44 -0.14
CA LEU A 32 -7.68 -13.69 -1.37
C LEU A 32 -9.02 -14.10 -2.04
N PRO A 33 -9.33 -15.39 -2.31
CA PRO A 33 -10.59 -15.74 -2.97
C PRO A 33 -11.83 -15.30 -2.18
N PHE A 34 -11.75 -15.37 -0.84
CA PHE A 34 -12.83 -14.95 0.05
C PHE A 34 -12.94 -13.42 0.11
N GLY A 35 -11.80 -12.73 0.12
CA GLY A 35 -11.75 -11.26 0.05
C GLY A 35 -12.31 -10.72 -1.25
N VAL A 36 -11.98 -11.33 -2.39
CA VAL A 36 -12.54 -10.98 -3.71
C VAL A 36 -14.03 -11.23 -3.77
N GLN A 37 -14.49 -12.41 -3.30
CA GLN A 37 -15.91 -12.73 -3.27
C GLN A 37 -16.69 -11.73 -2.41
N ARG A 38 -16.15 -11.39 -1.23
CA ARG A 38 -16.74 -10.39 -0.35
C ARG A 38 -16.81 -9.02 -1.03
N TYR A 39 -15.72 -8.56 -1.63
CA TYR A 39 -15.69 -7.27 -2.30
C TYR A 39 -16.74 -7.20 -3.42
N TYR A 40 -16.84 -8.26 -4.22
CA TYR A 40 -17.85 -8.38 -5.27
C TYR A 40 -19.27 -8.31 -4.72
N THR A 41 -19.60 -9.08 -3.68
CA THR A 41 -20.96 -9.08 -3.10
C THR A 41 -21.30 -7.77 -2.41
N GLN A 42 -20.34 -7.14 -1.74
CA GLN A 42 -20.52 -5.81 -1.15
C GLN A 42 -20.80 -4.76 -2.23
N THR A 43 -19.99 -4.73 -3.29
CA THR A 43 -20.17 -3.78 -4.40
C THR A 43 -21.53 -3.97 -5.08
N LEU A 44 -21.91 -5.22 -5.34
CA LEU A 44 -23.22 -5.57 -5.90
C LEU A 44 -24.37 -5.09 -5.00
N ALA A 45 -24.27 -5.33 -3.69
CA ALA A 45 -25.28 -4.91 -2.72
C ALA A 45 -25.37 -3.37 -2.63
N THR A 46 -24.25 -2.67 -2.61
CA THR A 46 -24.20 -1.20 -2.63
C THR A 46 -24.88 -0.64 -3.87
N GLY A 47 -24.58 -1.18 -5.06
CA GLY A 47 -25.22 -0.77 -6.31
C GLY A 47 -26.73 -1.05 -6.37
N GLN A 48 -27.24 -2.02 -5.60
CA GLN A 48 -28.67 -2.35 -5.55
C GLN A 48 -29.43 -1.55 -4.48
N HIS A 49 -28.81 -1.27 -3.34
CA HIS A 49 -29.51 -0.74 -2.17
C HIS A 49 -29.25 0.74 -1.92
N GLU A 50 -28.11 1.29 -2.38
CA GLU A 50 -27.79 2.70 -2.16
C GLU A 50 -28.40 3.57 -3.27
N PRO A 51 -29.38 4.46 -2.97
CA PRO A 51 -30.10 5.20 -4.00
C PRO A 51 -29.22 6.14 -4.83
N ALA A 52 -28.17 6.69 -4.22
CA ALA A 52 -27.23 7.56 -4.92
C ALA A 52 -26.41 6.78 -5.97
N VAL A 53 -25.87 5.62 -5.58
CA VAL A 53 -25.11 4.74 -6.48
C VAL A 53 -26.01 4.18 -7.59
N ALA A 54 -27.22 3.74 -7.26
CA ALA A 54 -28.17 3.24 -8.26
C ALA A 54 -28.52 4.30 -9.33
N ARG A 55 -28.66 5.57 -8.93
CA ARG A 55 -28.87 6.68 -9.86
C ARG A 55 -27.63 6.96 -10.72
N ALA A 56 -26.43 6.93 -10.13
CA ALA A 56 -25.18 7.10 -10.87
C ALA A 56 -25.00 5.98 -11.92
N LEU A 57 -25.28 4.73 -11.55
CA LEU A 57 -25.26 3.58 -12.46
C LEU A 57 -26.28 3.73 -13.60
N ALA A 58 -27.50 4.18 -13.29
CA ALA A 58 -28.53 4.42 -14.30
C ALA A 58 -28.11 5.52 -15.31
N GLN A 59 -27.45 6.58 -14.84
CA GLN A 59 -26.89 7.64 -15.70
C GLN A 59 -25.77 7.11 -16.63
N MET A 60 -25.02 6.10 -16.19
CA MET A 60 -23.97 5.44 -16.99
C MET A 60 -24.50 4.29 -17.85
N HIS A 61 -25.81 4.00 -17.80
CA HIS A 61 -26.41 2.82 -18.42
C HIS A 61 -25.76 1.49 -17.98
N LEU A 62 -25.31 1.42 -16.72
CA LEU A 62 -24.70 0.24 -16.12
C LEU A 62 -25.63 -0.42 -15.11
N THR A 63 -25.54 -1.75 -15.01
CA THR A 63 -26.14 -2.52 -13.92
C THR A 63 -25.14 -2.65 -12.77
N ALA A 64 -25.64 -2.89 -11.55
CA ALA A 64 -24.80 -3.15 -10.38
C ALA A 64 -23.87 -4.37 -10.58
N ALA A 65 -24.34 -5.39 -11.30
CA ALA A 65 -23.51 -6.56 -11.62
C ALA A 65 -22.36 -6.22 -12.58
N GLN A 66 -22.62 -5.42 -13.62
CA GLN A 66 -21.57 -4.97 -14.54
C GLN A 66 -20.52 -4.14 -13.81
N GLU A 67 -20.95 -3.22 -12.94
CA GLU A 67 -20.04 -2.39 -12.16
C GLU A 67 -19.18 -3.22 -11.19
N ALA A 68 -19.78 -4.12 -10.42
CA ALA A 68 -19.07 -5.02 -9.52
C ALA A 68 -18.03 -5.90 -10.25
N VAL A 69 -18.39 -6.45 -11.42
CA VAL A 69 -17.45 -7.23 -12.26
C VAL A 69 -16.31 -6.32 -12.75
N SER A 70 -16.62 -5.17 -13.33
CA SER A 70 -15.63 -4.26 -13.90
C SER A 70 -14.59 -3.84 -12.87
N PHE A 71 -15.01 -3.41 -11.68
CA PHE A 71 -14.06 -2.99 -10.65
C PHE A 71 -13.27 -4.15 -10.06
N THR A 72 -13.90 -5.31 -9.84
CA THR A 72 -13.17 -6.50 -9.39
C THR A 72 -12.06 -6.89 -10.37
N VAL A 73 -12.35 -6.84 -11.68
CA VAL A 73 -11.36 -7.13 -12.73
C VAL A 73 -10.26 -6.07 -12.76
N ILE A 74 -10.61 -4.77 -12.72
CA ILE A 74 -9.63 -3.66 -12.73
C ILE A 74 -8.67 -3.78 -11.54
N PHE A 75 -9.20 -3.98 -10.32
CA PHE A 75 -8.38 -4.16 -9.13
C PHE A 75 -7.53 -5.44 -9.21
N GLY A 76 -8.09 -6.55 -9.70
CA GLY A 76 -7.35 -7.78 -9.91
C GLY A 76 -6.16 -7.59 -10.87
N LEU A 77 -6.38 -6.95 -12.02
CA LEU A 77 -5.33 -6.64 -12.99
C LEU A 77 -4.27 -5.70 -12.40
N ALA A 78 -4.68 -4.66 -11.67
CA ALA A 78 -3.76 -3.78 -10.99
C ALA A 78 -2.91 -4.54 -9.96
N SER A 79 -3.53 -5.39 -9.15
CA SER A 79 -2.84 -6.25 -8.18
C SER A 79 -1.80 -7.18 -8.81
N LEU A 80 -2.02 -7.67 -10.03
CA LEU A 80 -1.02 -8.50 -10.73
C LEU A 80 0.30 -7.74 -10.97
N VAL A 81 0.24 -6.44 -11.26
CA VAL A 81 1.46 -5.62 -11.42
C VAL A 81 2.28 -5.63 -10.13
N PHE A 82 1.63 -5.46 -8.99
CA PHE A 82 2.28 -5.47 -7.68
C PHE A 82 2.83 -6.85 -7.35
N LEU A 83 2.06 -7.90 -7.64
CA LEU A 83 2.46 -9.28 -7.41
C LEU A 83 3.73 -9.64 -8.20
N VAL A 84 3.77 -9.30 -9.49
CA VAL A 84 4.92 -9.55 -10.36
C VAL A 84 6.15 -8.81 -9.83
N ILE A 85 6.03 -7.51 -9.54
CA ILE A 85 7.16 -6.73 -9.00
C ILE A 85 7.64 -7.29 -7.66
N GLY A 86 6.71 -7.65 -6.76
CA GLY A 86 7.03 -8.22 -5.44
C GLY A 86 7.75 -9.56 -5.53
N ILE A 87 7.29 -10.47 -6.39
CA ILE A 87 7.92 -11.78 -6.63
C ILE A 87 9.32 -11.59 -7.25
N LEU A 88 9.46 -10.68 -8.22
CA LEU A 88 10.74 -10.38 -8.85
C LEU A 88 11.76 -9.86 -7.83
N ILE A 89 11.37 -8.93 -6.95
CA ILE A 89 12.23 -8.41 -5.89
C ILE A 89 12.63 -9.54 -4.93
N PHE A 90 11.67 -10.35 -4.48
CA PHE A 90 11.93 -11.47 -3.59
C PHE A 90 12.96 -12.42 -4.20
N TRP A 91 12.70 -12.90 -5.42
CA TRP A 91 13.57 -13.85 -6.11
C TRP A 91 14.99 -13.32 -6.28
N ARG A 92 15.12 -12.05 -6.67
CA ARG A 92 16.42 -11.45 -7.00
C ARG A 92 17.24 -11.05 -5.78
N LEU A 93 16.60 -10.68 -4.67
CA LEU A 93 17.31 -10.29 -3.44
C LEU A 93 17.47 -11.44 -2.44
N TRP A 94 16.82 -12.58 -2.67
CA TRP A 94 16.96 -13.76 -1.81
C TRP A 94 18.42 -14.23 -1.71
N GLY A 95 18.90 -14.42 -0.48
CA GLY A 95 20.28 -14.87 -0.22
C GLY A 95 21.36 -13.81 -0.46
N THR A 96 21.01 -12.59 -0.88
CA THR A 96 21.96 -11.49 -1.11
C THR A 96 22.26 -10.71 0.18
N SER A 97 23.25 -9.81 0.16
CA SER A 97 23.55 -8.93 1.29
C SER A 97 22.41 -7.96 1.64
N ASN A 98 21.49 -7.72 0.69
CA ASN A 98 20.33 -6.84 0.81
C ASN A 98 19.03 -7.61 1.06
N GLU A 99 19.10 -8.89 1.42
CA GLU A 99 17.92 -9.76 1.56
C GLU A 99 16.83 -9.17 2.48
N LEU A 100 17.19 -8.55 3.60
CA LEU A 100 16.21 -7.93 4.50
C LEU A 100 15.40 -6.82 3.82
N LEU A 101 16.07 -6.00 3.00
CA LEU A 101 15.41 -4.96 2.21
C LEU A 101 14.54 -5.55 1.11
N GLY A 102 14.99 -6.66 0.51
CA GLY A 102 14.22 -7.46 -0.44
C GLY A 102 12.94 -8.03 0.18
N LEU A 103 13.05 -8.68 1.35
CA LEU A 103 11.91 -9.20 2.10
C LEU A 103 10.94 -8.09 2.53
N LEU A 104 11.45 -6.95 3.00
CA LEU A 104 10.62 -5.80 3.36
C LEU A 104 9.85 -5.27 2.16
N THR A 105 10.54 -5.05 1.04
CA THR A 105 9.91 -4.47 -0.16
C THR A 105 8.97 -5.47 -0.82
N SER A 106 9.35 -6.74 -0.94
CA SER A 106 8.47 -7.76 -1.50
C SER A 106 7.25 -7.99 -0.62
N PHE A 107 7.37 -7.92 0.71
CA PHE A 107 6.23 -7.94 1.62
C PHE A 107 5.25 -6.81 1.30
N ILE A 108 5.72 -5.57 1.17
CA ILE A 108 4.86 -4.42 0.83
C ILE A 108 4.09 -4.69 -0.47
N PHE A 109 4.78 -5.12 -1.53
CA PHE A 109 4.17 -5.35 -2.83
C PHE A 109 3.22 -6.55 -2.86
N ILE A 110 3.61 -7.68 -2.26
CA ILE A 110 2.79 -8.90 -2.25
C ILE A 110 1.58 -8.74 -1.34
N THR A 111 1.73 -8.17 -0.15
CA THR A 111 0.59 -7.87 0.72
C THR A 111 -0.36 -6.91 0.00
N THR A 112 0.13 -5.79 -0.54
CA THR A 112 -0.72 -4.86 -1.32
C THR A 112 -1.43 -5.54 -2.51
N ALA A 113 -0.76 -6.46 -3.20
CA ALA A 113 -1.37 -7.22 -4.30
C ALA A 113 -2.51 -8.13 -3.80
N LEU A 114 -2.28 -8.88 -2.73
CA LEU A 114 -3.18 -9.92 -2.25
C LEU A 114 -4.31 -9.38 -1.35
N THR A 115 -4.12 -8.25 -0.67
CA THR A 115 -5.16 -7.56 0.11
C THR A 115 -5.95 -6.54 -0.73
N GLY A 116 -5.50 -6.27 -1.96
CA GLY A 116 -5.94 -5.16 -2.78
C GLY A 116 -5.24 -3.85 -2.40
N ILE A 117 -5.06 -2.97 -3.38
CA ILE A 117 -4.23 -1.75 -3.34
C ILE A 117 -4.58 -0.78 -2.18
N THR A 118 -5.77 -0.91 -1.62
CA THR A 118 -6.30 -0.14 -0.48
C THR A 118 -6.81 -1.02 0.67
N GLY A 119 -6.55 -2.33 0.64
CA GLY A 119 -7.15 -3.29 1.56
C GLY A 119 -8.61 -3.62 1.22
N VAL A 120 -9.05 -3.40 -0.02
CA VAL A 120 -10.44 -3.66 -0.45
C VAL A 120 -10.87 -5.12 -0.31
N PHE A 121 -9.93 -6.07 -0.26
CA PHE A 121 -10.22 -7.48 -0.06
C PHE A 121 -10.16 -7.89 1.42
N GLU A 122 -9.84 -6.96 2.33
CA GLU A 122 -9.75 -7.20 3.77
C GLU A 122 -11.08 -6.98 4.52
N GLY A 123 -11.11 -7.42 5.78
CA GLY A 123 -12.17 -7.10 6.75
C GLY A 123 -12.63 -8.30 7.59
N VAL A 124 -13.66 -8.14 8.43
CA VAL A 124 -14.12 -9.26 9.27
C VAL A 124 -14.97 -10.23 8.45
N SER A 125 -14.57 -11.50 8.36
CA SER A 125 -15.40 -12.58 7.82
C SER A 125 -15.59 -13.67 8.87
N VAL A 126 -16.85 -13.99 9.21
CA VAL A 126 -17.17 -15.14 10.05
C VAL A 126 -17.20 -16.38 9.14
N LEU A 127 -16.04 -16.99 8.96
CA LEU A 127 -15.91 -18.22 8.19
C LEU A 127 -16.20 -19.41 9.12
N PRO A 128 -17.03 -20.39 8.71
CA PRO A 128 -17.33 -21.56 9.54
C PRO A 128 -16.10 -22.42 9.90
N ASN A 129 -15.02 -22.31 9.12
CA ASN A 129 -13.81 -23.08 9.29
C ASN A 129 -12.76 -22.30 10.13
N PRO A 130 -12.35 -22.81 11.31
CA PRO A 130 -11.37 -22.14 12.17
C PRO A 130 -10.01 -21.88 11.52
N PHE A 131 -9.56 -22.75 10.62
CA PHE A 131 -8.29 -22.56 9.90
C PHE A 131 -8.38 -21.38 8.94
N LEU A 132 -9.50 -21.25 8.21
CA LEU A 132 -9.72 -20.11 7.32
C LEU A 132 -9.88 -18.82 8.12
N GLN A 133 -10.55 -18.86 9.27
CA GLN A 133 -10.65 -17.70 10.17
C GLN A 133 -9.27 -17.26 10.69
N MET A 134 -8.41 -18.22 11.03
CA MET A 134 -7.03 -17.93 11.43
C MET A 134 -6.24 -17.30 10.27
N ALA A 135 -6.35 -17.84 9.05
CA ALA A 135 -5.70 -17.28 7.87
C ALA A 135 -6.16 -15.83 7.62
N PHE A 136 -7.46 -15.56 7.71
CA PHE A 136 -8.02 -14.22 7.55
C PHE A 136 -7.55 -13.25 8.64
N THR A 137 -7.45 -13.73 9.88
CA THR A 137 -6.93 -12.93 11.00
C THR A 137 -5.46 -12.57 10.79
N ILE A 138 -4.65 -13.52 10.33
CA ILE A 138 -3.23 -13.29 10.02
C ILE A 138 -3.08 -12.35 8.80
N SER A 139 -3.95 -12.47 7.79
CA SER A 139 -4.03 -11.55 6.63
C SER A 139 -4.26 -10.12 7.11
N GLY A 140 -5.26 -9.93 7.97
CA GLY A 140 -5.55 -8.66 8.61
C GLY A 140 -4.34 -8.11 9.33
N ILE A 141 -3.72 -8.89 10.25
CA ILE A 141 -2.49 -8.51 10.95
C ILE A 141 -1.38 -8.08 9.97
N SER A 142 -1.22 -8.80 8.85
CA SER A 142 -0.23 -8.44 7.83
C SER A 142 -0.52 -7.08 7.20
N PHE A 143 -1.80 -6.74 6.97
CA PHE A 143 -2.21 -5.42 6.50
C PHE A 143 -1.94 -4.34 7.55
N PHE A 144 -2.10 -4.62 8.85
CA PHE A 144 -1.66 -3.69 9.92
C PHE A 144 -0.14 -3.47 9.90
N VAL A 145 0.64 -4.53 9.67
CA VAL A 145 2.12 -4.48 9.60
C VAL A 145 2.61 -3.79 8.32
N LEU A 146 1.79 -3.72 7.26
CA LEU A 146 2.12 -3.04 6.01
C LEU A 146 2.52 -1.58 6.22
N PHE A 147 1.79 -0.83 7.05
CA PHE A 147 2.01 0.60 7.28
C PHE A 147 3.39 0.93 7.90
N PRO A 148 3.81 0.32 9.03
CA PRO A 148 5.15 0.54 9.56
C PRO A 148 6.24 -0.01 8.63
N CYS A 149 5.98 -1.07 7.86
CA CYS A 149 6.89 -1.56 6.83
C CYS A 149 7.07 -0.53 5.70
N LEU A 150 5.99 0.10 5.24
CA LEU A 150 6.04 1.17 4.24
C LEU A 150 6.80 2.38 4.76
N ALA A 151 6.57 2.78 6.01
CA ALA A 151 7.34 3.82 6.68
C ALA A 151 8.84 3.49 6.70
N ALA A 152 9.19 2.28 7.12
CA ALA A 152 10.56 1.79 7.15
C ALA A 152 11.18 1.79 5.75
N PHE A 153 10.44 1.34 4.73
CA PHE A 153 10.87 1.37 3.35
C PHE A 153 11.19 2.79 2.91
N LEU A 154 10.24 3.73 3.03
CA LEU A 154 10.45 5.12 2.64
C LEU A 154 11.65 5.71 3.38
N LEU A 155 11.72 5.55 4.70
CA LEU A 155 12.79 6.12 5.53
C LEU A 155 14.17 5.50 5.30
N THR A 156 14.26 4.30 4.72
CA THR A 156 15.53 3.61 4.45
C THR A 156 15.93 3.61 2.98
N PHE A 157 15.01 3.88 2.07
CA PHE A 157 15.23 3.89 0.63
C PHE A 157 16.32 4.91 0.21
N PRO A 158 17.14 4.60 -0.81
CA PRO A 158 17.26 3.32 -1.52
C PRO A 158 18.21 2.30 -0.87
N ASN A 159 19.02 2.71 0.11
CA ASN A 159 20.16 1.92 0.58
C ASN A 159 19.93 1.07 1.84
N GLY A 160 18.69 1.03 2.33
CA GLY A 160 18.29 0.19 3.46
C GLY A 160 18.79 0.67 4.83
N ARG A 161 19.29 1.90 4.95
CA ARG A 161 19.83 2.45 6.20
C ARG A 161 19.05 3.67 6.66
N PHE A 162 18.81 3.81 7.96
CA PHE A 162 18.25 5.03 8.54
C PHE A 162 19.29 6.14 8.59
N ALA A 163 18.96 7.30 8.03
CA ALA A 163 19.79 8.49 8.03
C ALA A 163 18.91 9.75 8.11
N PRO A 164 18.99 10.53 9.20
CA PRO A 164 19.79 10.31 10.42
C PRO A 164 19.37 9.06 11.20
N ARG A 165 20.23 8.56 12.10
CA ARG A 165 19.95 7.31 12.84
C ARG A 165 18.69 7.33 13.69
N TRP A 166 18.17 8.49 14.07
CA TRP A 166 16.93 8.63 14.85
C TRP A 166 15.67 8.61 13.98
N SER A 167 15.80 8.62 12.65
CA SER A 167 14.64 8.70 11.74
C SER A 167 13.71 7.50 11.85
N TRP A 168 14.14 6.38 12.44
CA TRP A 168 13.26 5.23 12.73
C TRP A 168 12.11 5.60 13.67
N LEU A 169 12.24 6.64 14.49
CA LEU A 169 11.16 7.11 15.37
C LEU A 169 9.90 7.51 14.59
N PHE A 170 10.06 7.93 13.33
CA PHE A 170 8.91 8.25 12.48
C PHE A 170 8.07 7.03 12.10
N ILE A 171 8.58 5.81 12.26
CA ILE A 171 7.74 4.60 12.16
C ILE A 171 6.64 4.62 13.23
N LEU A 172 6.92 5.17 14.42
CA LEU A 172 5.93 5.32 15.48
C LEU A 172 4.84 6.34 15.10
N LEU A 173 5.18 7.39 14.34
CA LEU A 173 4.19 8.34 13.82
C LEU A 173 3.25 7.66 12.82
N TRP A 174 3.77 6.81 11.94
CA TRP A 174 2.95 6.03 11.01
C TRP A 174 2.02 5.06 11.73
N LEU A 175 2.51 4.40 12.79
CA LEU A 175 1.67 3.56 13.65
C LEU A 175 0.58 4.37 14.36
N GLY A 176 0.94 5.54 14.91
CA GLY A 176 -0.01 6.44 15.57
C GLY A 176 -1.05 6.98 14.61
N GLN A 177 -0.67 7.36 13.39
CA GLN A 177 -1.59 7.77 12.34
C GLN A 177 -2.57 6.64 12.01
N PHE A 178 -2.07 5.42 11.82
CA PHE A 178 -2.94 4.30 11.47
C PHE A 178 -3.90 3.92 12.62
N ALA A 179 -3.40 3.91 13.86
CA ALA A 179 -4.25 3.75 15.04
C ALA A 179 -5.33 4.84 15.11
N PHE A 180 -4.95 6.08 14.80
CA PHE A 180 -5.89 7.19 14.74
C PHE A 180 -6.95 7.00 13.65
N PHE A 181 -6.60 6.50 12.47
CA PHE A 181 -7.58 6.16 11.42
C PHE A 181 -8.64 5.16 11.92
N ILE A 182 -8.23 4.10 12.61
CA ILE A 182 -9.14 3.08 13.15
C ILE A 182 -10.08 3.69 14.18
N VAL A 183 -9.55 4.48 15.11
CA VAL A 183 -10.37 5.10 16.17
C VAL A 183 -11.27 6.20 15.60
N ALA A 184 -10.81 6.97 14.61
CA ALA A 184 -11.61 7.99 13.95
C ALA A 184 -12.83 7.39 13.23
N ASP A 185 -12.68 6.21 12.63
CA ASP A 185 -13.77 5.49 11.96
C ASP A 185 -14.89 5.05 12.92
N THR A 186 -14.59 4.88 14.21
CA THR A 186 -15.61 4.56 15.23
C THR A 186 -16.52 5.75 15.61
N GLY A 187 -16.27 6.94 15.07
CA GLY A 187 -17.07 8.14 15.32
C GLY A 187 -16.81 8.81 16.67
N ILE A 188 -15.90 8.29 17.50
CA ILE A 188 -15.56 8.82 18.84
C ILE A 188 -15.17 10.31 18.80
N PHE A 189 -14.55 10.77 17.71
CA PHE A 189 -14.03 12.14 17.57
C PHE A 189 -14.97 13.11 16.83
N GLY A 190 -16.18 12.68 16.44
CA GLY A 190 -17.15 13.53 15.74
C GLY A 190 -16.58 14.21 14.48
N SER A 191 -17.01 15.44 14.16
CA SER A 191 -16.55 16.21 12.99
C SER A 191 -15.14 16.81 13.15
N ALA A 192 -14.62 16.92 14.38
CA ALA A 192 -13.25 17.37 14.65
C ALA A 192 -12.19 16.34 14.20
N SER A 193 -12.62 15.09 13.98
CA SER A 193 -11.79 13.98 13.50
C SER A 193 -11.05 14.30 12.19
N TYR A 194 -11.71 14.90 11.20
CA TYR A 194 -11.16 15.08 9.85
C TYR A 194 -10.05 16.14 9.79
N SER A 195 -10.20 17.25 10.54
CA SER A 195 -9.15 18.28 10.60
C SER A 195 -7.93 17.79 11.37
N LEU A 196 -8.15 17.05 12.47
CA LEU A 196 -7.07 16.42 13.22
C LEU A 196 -6.36 15.36 12.35
N LEU A 197 -7.12 14.55 11.62
CA LEU A 197 -6.62 13.54 10.70
C LEU A 197 -5.71 14.18 9.64
N ALA A 198 -6.17 15.27 9.01
CA ALA A 198 -5.37 16.00 8.04
C ALA A 198 -4.05 16.48 8.66
N GLY A 199 -4.08 17.03 9.88
CA GLY A 199 -2.88 17.42 10.62
C GLY A 199 -1.92 16.26 10.88
N VAL A 200 -2.44 15.12 11.34
CA VAL A 200 -1.64 13.90 11.61
C VAL A 200 -1.01 13.36 10.33
N VAL A 201 -1.77 13.33 9.23
CA VAL A 201 -1.29 12.92 7.90
C VAL A 201 -0.19 13.86 7.43
N LEU A 202 -0.39 15.17 7.53
CA LEU A 202 0.62 16.17 7.15
C LEU A 202 1.91 16.02 7.95
N VAL A 203 1.83 15.82 9.27
CA VAL A 203 3.01 15.64 10.12
C VAL A 203 3.75 14.35 9.77
N THR A 204 3.04 13.24 9.60
CA THR A 204 3.64 11.93 9.32
C THR A 204 4.29 11.87 7.93
N TRP A 205 3.58 12.33 6.90
CA TRP A 205 4.11 12.33 5.54
C TRP A 205 5.13 13.45 5.34
N GLY A 206 4.89 14.64 5.89
CA GLY A 206 5.80 15.78 5.81
C GLY A 206 7.14 15.54 6.51
N SER A 207 7.14 14.88 7.67
CA SER A 207 8.38 14.47 8.34
C SER A 207 9.13 13.40 7.55
N THR A 208 8.42 12.42 6.98
CA THR A 208 9.01 11.39 6.12
C THR A 208 9.66 12.01 4.89
N LEU A 209 8.98 12.95 4.24
CA LEU A 209 9.49 13.71 3.10
C LEU A 209 10.72 14.54 3.49
N SER A 210 10.69 15.20 4.65
CA SER A 210 11.82 15.98 5.15
C SER A 210 13.08 15.12 5.31
N ILE A 211 12.94 13.86 5.75
CA ILE A 211 14.04 12.90 5.78
C ILE A 211 14.53 12.58 4.37
N GLN A 212 13.64 12.35 3.40
CA GLN A 212 14.06 12.12 2.01
C GLN A 212 14.85 13.30 1.45
N VAL A 213 14.39 14.53 1.68
CA VAL A 213 15.08 15.76 1.25
C VAL A 213 16.46 15.88 1.89
N TYR A 214 16.55 15.67 3.21
CA TYR A 214 17.83 15.67 3.92
C TYR A 214 18.80 14.64 3.32
N ARG A 215 18.33 13.42 3.09
CA ARG A 215 19.15 12.33 2.53
C ARG A 215 19.59 12.64 1.11
N TYR A 216 18.71 13.20 0.29
CA TYR A 216 19.02 13.63 -1.07
C TYR A 216 20.14 14.68 -1.10
N ALA A 217 20.06 15.67 -0.21
CA ALA A 217 21.03 16.75 -0.12
C ALA A 217 22.39 16.29 0.44
N ARG A 218 22.39 15.42 1.47
CA ARG A 218 23.59 15.18 2.30
C ARG A 218 24.14 13.75 2.28
N VAL A 219 23.35 12.76 1.91
CA VAL A 219 23.69 11.33 2.09
C VAL A 219 23.80 10.58 0.78
N TYR A 220 22.90 10.85 -0.17
CA TYR A 220 22.82 10.06 -1.40
C TYR A 220 24.01 10.27 -2.33
N THR A 221 24.53 9.15 -2.81
CA THR A 221 25.43 9.07 -3.97
C THR A 221 24.67 9.39 -5.27
N TYR A 222 25.40 9.56 -6.37
CA TYR A 222 24.80 9.91 -7.66
C TYR A 222 23.75 8.89 -8.13
N SER A 223 24.03 7.59 -7.99
CA SER A 223 23.09 6.52 -8.38
C SER A 223 21.85 6.49 -7.49
N GLU A 224 22.01 6.64 -6.18
CA GLU A 224 20.90 6.66 -5.22
C GLU A 224 19.94 7.84 -5.47
N ARG A 225 20.49 9.00 -5.90
CA ARG A 225 19.66 10.14 -6.31
C ARG A 225 18.79 9.82 -7.52
N GLN A 226 19.32 9.12 -8.52
CA GLN A 226 18.54 8.73 -9.70
C GLN A 226 17.43 7.74 -9.34
N GLN A 227 17.73 6.75 -8.49
CA GLN A 227 16.73 5.79 -7.99
C GLN A 227 15.62 6.50 -7.21
N THR A 228 15.98 7.46 -6.35
CA THR A 228 15.00 8.22 -5.56
C THR A 228 14.15 9.16 -6.40
N LYS A 229 14.68 9.70 -7.51
CA LYS A 229 13.88 10.53 -8.42
C LYS A 229 12.68 9.77 -9.00
N TRP A 230 12.83 8.48 -9.31
CA TRP A 230 11.71 7.67 -9.77
C TRP A 230 10.69 7.43 -8.65
N LEU A 231 11.15 7.11 -7.44
CA LEU A 231 10.24 7.00 -6.29
C LEU A 231 9.44 8.29 -6.08
N VAL A 232 10.12 9.44 -6.06
CA VAL A 232 9.50 10.76 -5.89
C VAL A 232 8.58 11.09 -7.06
N PHE A 233 8.95 10.74 -8.28
CA PHE A 233 8.10 10.90 -9.47
C PHE A 233 6.79 10.12 -9.33
N GLY A 234 6.85 8.84 -8.92
CA GLY A 234 5.65 8.02 -8.69
C GLY A 234 4.75 8.59 -7.59
N LEU A 235 5.32 8.95 -6.44
CA LEU A 235 4.59 9.58 -5.34
C LEU A 235 3.94 10.91 -5.75
N THR A 236 4.71 11.78 -6.40
CA THR A 236 4.22 13.11 -6.81
C THR A 236 3.14 12.98 -7.87
N SER A 237 3.28 12.05 -8.82
CA SER A 237 2.28 11.79 -9.84
C SER A 237 0.96 11.33 -9.21
N GLY A 238 1.00 10.38 -8.27
CA GLY A 238 -0.19 9.93 -7.55
C GLY A 238 -0.86 11.07 -6.78
N LEU A 239 -0.08 11.86 -6.03
CA LEU A 239 -0.59 13.01 -5.28
C LEU A 239 -1.20 14.09 -6.18
N LEU A 240 -0.58 14.39 -7.33
CA LEU A 240 -1.11 15.37 -8.28
C LEU A 240 -2.41 14.90 -8.91
N LEU A 241 -2.53 13.61 -9.22
CA LEU A 241 -3.77 13.05 -9.75
C LEU A 241 -4.91 13.12 -8.70
N THR A 242 -4.64 12.82 -7.43
CA THR A 242 -5.60 12.96 -6.33
C THR A 242 -5.97 14.42 -6.04
N ALA A 243 -4.99 15.31 -6.05
CA ALA A 243 -5.25 16.74 -5.89
C ALA A 243 -6.08 17.27 -7.07
N GLY A 244 -5.74 16.89 -8.29
CA GLY A 244 -6.47 17.23 -9.51
C GLY A 244 -7.92 16.76 -9.47
N SER A 245 -8.18 15.52 -9.07
CA SER A 245 -9.55 15.02 -8.94
C SER A 245 -10.34 15.80 -7.88
N THR A 246 -9.73 16.09 -6.73
CA THR A 246 -10.36 16.88 -5.67
C THR A 246 -10.68 18.32 -6.13
N ILE A 247 -9.74 18.96 -6.83
CA ILE A 247 -9.93 20.31 -7.38
C ILE A 247 -11.05 20.32 -8.41
N ILE A 248 -11.11 19.33 -9.32
CA ILE A 248 -12.17 19.20 -10.32
C ILE A 248 -13.55 19.08 -9.64
N GLY A 249 -13.67 18.25 -8.60
CA GLY A 249 -14.90 18.12 -7.82
C GLY A 249 -15.34 19.45 -7.18
N ASN A 250 -14.39 20.23 -6.63
CA ASN A 250 -14.68 21.51 -6.01
C ASN A 250 -15.06 22.61 -7.02
N LEU A 251 -14.43 22.63 -8.19
CA LEU A 251 -14.71 23.62 -9.24
C LEU A 251 -16.01 23.33 -9.99
N LEU A 252 -16.44 22.06 -10.05
CA LEU A 252 -17.66 21.61 -10.71
C LEU A 252 -18.57 20.92 -9.70
N PRO A 253 -19.39 21.66 -8.93
CA PRO A 253 -20.21 21.10 -7.86
C PRO A 253 -21.15 19.97 -8.30
N GLN A 254 -21.56 19.94 -9.57
CA GLN A 254 -22.34 18.84 -10.15
C GLN A 254 -21.62 17.48 -10.10
N LEU A 255 -20.27 17.47 -10.13
CA LEU A 255 -19.45 16.27 -10.02
C LEU A 255 -19.27 15.82 -8.56
N SER A 256 -19.50 16.72 -7.61
CA SER A 256 -19.41 16.42 -6.17
C SER A 256 -20.70 15.86 -5.58
N ARG A 257 -21.76 15.72 -6.39
CA ARG A 257 -23.02 15.13 -5.93
C ARG A 257 -22.85 13.63 -5.70
N PRO A 258 -23.43 13.05 -4.62
CA PRO A 258 -23.32 11.63 -4.32
C PRO A 258 -23.82 10.70 -5.44
N ASP A 259 -24.77 11.17 -6.25
CA ASP A 259 -25.35 10.44 -7.39
C ASP A 259 -24.62 10.70 -8.72
N SER A 260 -23.46 11.38 -8.67
CA SER A 260 -22.65 11.62 -9.85
C SER A 260 -21.85 10.37 -10.24
N PRO A 261 -21.84 9.99 -11.54
CA PRO A 261 -20.90 9.01 -12.10
C PRO A 261 -19.43 9.28 -11.72
N TYR A 262 -19.08 10.55 -11.56
CA TYR A 262 -17.74 10.96 -11.16
C TYR A 262 -17.38 10.46 -9.75
N GLN A 263 -18.29 10.58 -8.78
CA GLN A 263 -18.06 10.10 -7.41
C GLN A 263 -17.89 8.58 -7.38
N LEU A 264 -18.72 7.85 -8.12
CA LEU A 264 -18.61 6.40 -8.26
C LEU A 264 -17.24 5.99 -8.81
N LEU A 265 -16.80 6.63 -9.90
CA LEU A 265 -15.48 6.39 -10.49
C LEU A 265 -14.35 6.74 -9.53
N MET A 266 -14.41 7.87 -8.82
CA MET A 266 -13.33 8.31 -7.95
C MET A 266 -13.25 7.49 -6.65
N ASN A 267 -14.38 7.05 -6.09
CA ASN A 267 -14.39 6.17 -4.93
C ASN A 267 -13.68 4.84 -5.24
N ASN A 268 -13.95 4.29 -6.43
CA ASN A 268 -13.37 3.02 -6.84
C ASN A 268 -11.95 3.15 -7.40
N LEU A 269 -11.60 4.24 -8.10
CA LEU A 269 -10.27 4.40 -8.71
C LEU A 269 -9.26 5.16 -7.83
N GLY A 270 -9.72 5.84 -6.77
CA GLY A 270 -8.88 6.72 -5.94
C GLY A 270 -7.62 6.03 -5.39
N GLY A 271 -7.76 4.78 -4.95
CA GLY A 271 -6.63 3.97 -4.50
C GLY A 271 -5.62 3.66 -5.62
N LEU A 272 -6.12 3.27 -6.79
CA LEU A 272 -5.28 2.94 -7.94
C LEU A 272 -4.46 4.15 -8.42
N ILE A 273 -5.07 5.32 -8.39
CA ILE A 273 -4.47 6.58 -8.81
C ILE A 273 -3.19 6.89 -8.03
N ILE A 274 -3.14 6.58 -6.73
CA ILE A 274 -1.97 6.88 -5.88
C ILE A 274 -0.90 5.80 -5.99
N PHE A 275 -1.30 4.53 -5.86
CA PHE A 275 -0.34 3.45 -5.66
C PHE A 275 0.20 2.85 -6.96
N LEU A 276 -0.55 2.92 -8.07
CA LEU A 276 -0.11 2.34 -9.34
C LEU A 276 1.08 3.11 -9.94
N PRO A 277 1.10 4.47 -9.97
CA PRO A 277 2.27 5.22 -10.39
C PRO A 277 3.49 4.97 -9.51
N LEU A 278 3.30 4.80 -8.20
CA LEU A 278 4.35 4.47 -7.24
C LEU A 278 5.01 3.13 -7.60
N SER A 279 4.20 2.09 -7.78
CA SER A 279 4.68 0.74 -8.09
C SER A 279 5.37 0.66 -9.44
N LEU A 280 4.81 1.27 -10.48
CA LEU A 280 5.45 1.36 -11.79
C LEU A 280 6.79 2.08 -11.71
N SER A 281 6.88 3.16 -10.94
CA SER A 281 8.12 3.90 -10.78
C SER A 281 9.21 3.09 -10.06
N ILE A 282 8.84 2.28 -9.07
CA ILE A 282 9.76 1.34 -8.43
C ILE A 282 10.18 0.24 -9.42
N GLY A 283 9.25 -0.28 -10.22
CA GLY A 283 9.55 -1.21 -11.31
C GLY A 283 10.56 -0.65 -12.33
N ILE A 284 10.40 0.61 -12.73
CA ILE A 284 11.34 1.31 -13.62
C ILE A 284 12.70 1.50 -12.94
N ALA A 285 12.72 1.86 -11.65
CA ALA A 285 13.97 1.99 -10.89
C ALA A 285 14.73 0.66 -10.82
N LEU A 286 14.03 -0.47 -10.67
CA LEU A 286 14.59 -1.83 -10.72
C LEU A 286 15.18 -2.13 -12.11
N LEU A 287 14.40 -1.94 -13.18
CA LEU A 287 14.79 -2.34 -14.54
C LEU A 287 15.88 -1.46 -15.15
N ARG A 288 15.79 -0.13 -15.00
CA ARG A 288 16.61 0.83 -15.74
C ARG A 288 17.82 1.34 -14.96
N TYR A 289 17.69 1.45 -13.63
CA TYR A 289 18.73 2.01 -12.76
C TYR A 289 19.36 0.97 -11.84
N ARG A 290 19.13 -0.32 -12.16
CA ARG A 290 19.67 -1.48 -11.45
C ARG A 290 19.55 -1.28 -9.94
N LEU A 291 18.35 -0.93 -9.47
CA LEU A 291 18.09 -0.78 -8.04
C LEU A 291 18.56 -2.06 -7.34
N TRP A 292 19.45 -1.90 -6.36
CA TRP A 292 20.12 -3.01 -5.64
C TRP A 292 20.99 -3.93 -6.51
N ASN A 293 21.50 -3.41 -7.63
CA ASN A 293 22.31 -4.14 -8.62
C ASN A 293 21.58 -5.37 -9.19
N ILE A 294 20.26 -5.30 -9.28
CA ILE A 294 19.49 -6.34 -9.98
C ILE A 294 19.67 -6.13 -11.49
N ASP A 295 20.33 -7.06 -12.15
CA ASP A 295 20.35 -7.16 -13.61
C ASP A 295 19.20 -8.08 -14.07
N ILE A 296 18.16 -7.46 -14.65
CA ILE A 296 16.97 -8.17 -15.15
C ILE A 296 17.15 -8.56 -16.63
N ILE A 297 18.01 -7.84 -17.35
CA ILE A 297 18.34 -8.10 -18.76
C ILE A 297 19.66 -8.89 -18.79
N ILE A 298 19.59 -10.11 -19.34
CA ILE A 298 20.74 -10.88 -19.83
C ILE A 298 21.01 -10.42 -21.26
#